data_AF-A0A3L8SV88-F1
#
_entry.id   AF-A0A3L8SV88-F1
#
_cell.length_a   1.000
_cell.length_b   1.000
_cell.length_c   1.000
_cell.angle_alpha   90.00
_cell.angle_beta   90.00
_cell.angle_gamma   90.00
#
_symmetry.space_group_name_H-M   'P 1'
#
loop_
_entity.id
_entity.type
_entity.pdbx_description
1 polymer ?
#
loop_
_entity_poly.entity_id
_entity_poly.type
_entity_poly.pdbx_seq_one_letter_code
_entity_poly.pdbx_strand_id
1 'polypeptide(L)'
;MPFGLDLHYWGEDQPSAGKILKFTSEHRFWAPSEVEEEVENKEITEMLKTRYITFAGKFEPVKHKCRAPMPDGTLCERQDRIKCPFHGKIIPRDDSGIPVNAEDRAREEKMKFEKQAAQPEWRDPEFMREVEAATGLDLGSSKSNGKGQKKKGKKQKYPNLTDLKQQANTSRSRLEKKVFNKGAMKRVMKAMNRVDQKKHEKFANQFNYALN
;
A
#
# COMPACT_ATOMS: atom_id res chain seq x y z
N MET A 1 -28.24 -18.16 29.04
CA MET A 1 -26.92 -18.17 28.38
C MET A 1 -26.42 -16.73 28.26
N PRO A 2 -25.39 -16.32 29.02
CA PRO A 2 -25.02 -14.90 29.17
C PRO A 2 -24.34 -14.28 27.93
N PHE A 3 -23.79 -15.10 27.04
CA PHE A 3 -23.05 -14.62 25.86
C PHE A 3 -23.61 -15.12 24.52
N GLY A 4 -24.73 -15.85 24.46
CA GLY A 4 -25.33 -16.39 23.22
C GLY A 4 -24.86 -17.81 22.85
N LEU A 5 -25.66 -18.53 22.05
CA LEU A 5 -25.47 -19.95 21.71
C LEU A 5 -24.20 -20.21 20.89
N ASP A 6 -23.87 -19.32 19.96
CA ASP A 6 -22.76 -19.48 19.03
C ASP A 6 -21.38 -19.31 19.70
N LEU A 7 -21.28 -18.52 20.79
CA LEU A 7 -20.06 -18.47 21.63
C LEU A 7 -20.01 -19.64 22.60
N HIS A 8 -21.16 -20.17 23.02
CA HIS A 8 -21.20 -21.27 23.98
C HIS A 8 -20.59 -22.56 23.44
N TYR A 9 -20.76 -22.81 22.15
CA TYR A 9 -20.22 -23.96 21.46
C TYR A 9 -19.07 -23.56 20.50
N TRP A 10 -18.35 -22.48 20.83
CA TRP A 10 -17.29 -21.97 19.97
C TRP A 10 -16.14 -22.99 19.85
N GLY A 11 -15.90 -23.49 18.63
CA GLY A 11 -14.87 -24.49 18.37
C GLY A 11 -15.29 -25.94 18.64
N GLU A 12 -16.55 -26.17 19.02
CA GLU A 12 -17.13 -27.50 19.19
C GLU A 12 -18.08 -27.83 18.03
N ASP A 13 -18.08 -29.08 17.57
CA ASP A 13 -19.06 -29.56 16.59
C ASP A 13 -20.38 -29.86 17.31
N GLN A 14 -21.42 -29.09 16.98
CA GLN A 14 -22.76 -29.31 17.50
C GLN A 14 -23.47 -30.42 16.70
N PRO A 15 -23.80 -31.57 17.31
CA PRO A 15 -24.41 -32.70 16.60
C PRO A 15 -25.87 -32.45 16.18
N SER A 16 -26.53 -31.40 16.68
CA SER A 16 -27.92 -31.04 16.35
C SER A 16 -28.08 -29.73 15.57
N ALA A 17 -26.98 -29.03 15.26
CA ALA A 17 -27.05 -27.71 14.64
C ALA A 17 -27.48 -27.79 13.17
N GLY A 18 -28.66 -27.24 12.87
CA GLY A 18 -29.19 -27.18 11.50
C GLY A 18 -30.01 -28.39 11.08
N LYS A 19 -30.30 -29.34 11.98
CA LYS A 19 -31.24 -30.41 11.70
C LYS A 19 -32.67 -29.87 11.65
N ILE A 20 -33.35 -30.06 10.52
CA ILE A 20 -34.77 -29.73 10.35
C ILE A 20 -35.54 -31.04 10.26
N LEU A 21 -36.60 -31.17 11.06
CA LEU A 21 -37.55 -32.26 10.93
C LEU A 21 -38.43 -32.00 9.69
N LYS A 22 -38.37 -32.89 8.71
CA LYS A 22 -39.27 -32.85 7.55
C LYS A 22 -40.64 -33.38 7.98
N PHE A 23 -41.69 -32.65 7.63
CA PHE A 23 -43.06 -33.14 7.82
C PHE A 23 -43.33 -34.27 6.81
N THR A 24 -43.67 -35.45 7.31
CA THR A 24 -44.01 -36.60 6.47
C THR A 24 -45.46 -36.47 5.98
N SER A 25 -45.69 -36.80 4.71
CA SER A 25 -47.06 -36.86 4.17
C SER A 25 -47.77 -38.09 4.72
N GLU A 26 -48.97 -37.93 5.27
CA GLU A 26 -49.81 -39.04 5.75
C GLU A 26 -50.40 -39.90 4.61
N HIS A 27 -50.17 -39.50 3.35
CA HIS A 27 -50.76 -40.15 2.20
C HIS A 27 -50.05 -41.48 1.86
N ARG A 28 -50.70 -42.61 2.19
CA ARG A 28 -50.14 -43.96 2.04
C ARG A 28 -49.76 -44.38 0.63
N PHE A 29 -50.33 -43.75 -0.41
CA PHE A 29 -50.10 -44.14 -1.81
C PHE A 29 -49.09 -43.27 -2.55
N TRP A 30 -48.86 -42.04 -2.08
CA TRP A 30 -48.03 -41.04 -2.80
C TRP A 30 -46.86 -40.53 -1.96
N ALA A 31 -46.61 -41.12 -0.79
CA ALA A 31 -45.43 -40.85 0.03
C ALA A 31 -44.36 -41.95 -0.20
N PRO A 32 -43.07 -41.58 -0.19
CA PRO A 32 -41.97 -42.55 -0.17
C PRO A 32 -42.04 -43.48 1.05
N SER A 33 -41.60 -44.75 0.91
CA SER A 33 -41.64 -45.75 2.00
C SER A 33 -40.62 -45.51 3.11
N GLU A 34 -39.50 -44.86 2.78
CA GLU A 34 -38.46 -44.45 3.72
C GLU A 34 -38.27 -42.93 3.56
N VAL A 35 -38.56 -42.18 4.61
CA VAL A 35 -38.33 -40.74 4.66
C VAL A 35 -37.28 -40.49 5.73
N GLU A 36 -36.14 -39.94 5.34
CA GLU A 36 -35.19 -39.34 6.28
C GLU A 36 -35.88 -38.15 6.95
N GLU A 37 -36.32 -38.35 8.19
CA GLU A 37 -37.09 -37.37 8.96
C GLU A 37 -36.23 -36.15 9.33
N GLU A 38 -34.92 -36.33 9.50
CA GLU A 38 -33.97 -35.25 9.79
C GLU A 38 -33.13 -34.92 8.56
N VAL A 39 -33.17 -33.67 8.11
CA VAL A 39 -32.23 -33.18 7.09
C VAL A 39 -31.41 -32.03 7.63
N GLU A 40 -30.11 -32.11 7.37
CA GLU A 40 -29.15 -31.05 7.69
C GLU A 40 -29.32 -29.87 6.73
N ASN A 41 -29.74 -28.73 7.27
CA ASN A 41 -29.75 -27.45 6.58
C ASN A 41 -28.50 -26.63 6.96
N LYS A 42 -27.60 -26.52 5.99
CA LYS A 42 -26.33 -25.80 6.12
C LYS A 42 -26.51 -24.32 6.47
N GLU A 43 -27.56 -23.68 5.97
CA GLU A 43 -27.83 -22.26 6.24
C GLU A 43 -28.15 -22.04 7.72
N ILE A 44 -28.94 -22.94 8.33
CA ILE A 44 -29.25 -22.87 9.75
C ILE A 44 -27.99 -23.14 10.59
N THR A 45 -27.17 -24.10 10.20
CA THR A 45 -25.88 -24.36 10.86
C THR A 45 -24.96 -23.13 10.80
N GLU A 46 -24.89 -22.43 9.67
CA GLU A 46 -24.11 -21.20 9.50
C GLU A 46 -24.67 -20.04 10.33
N MET A 47 -25.99 -19.88 10.38
CA MET A 47 -26.65 -18.88 11.23
C MET A 47 -26.37 -19.13 12.73
N LEU A 48 -26.31 -20.38 13.15
CA LEU A 48 -25.97 -20.75 14.54
C LEU A 48 -24.49 -20.54 14.87
N LYS A 49 -23.61 -20.37 13.88
CA LYS A 49 -22.17 -20.14 14.05
C LYS A 49 -21.76 -18.68 13.83
N THR A 50 -22.64 -17.85 13.28
CA THR A 50 -22.32 -16.47 12.91
C THR A 50 -23.08 -15.46 13.78
N ARG A 51 -22.40 -14.38 14.18
CA ARG A 51 -23.04 -13.23 14.83
C ARG A 51 -23.10 -12.05 13.90
N TYR A 52 -24.27 -11.42 13.84
CA TYR A 52 -24.41 -10.09 13.29
C TYR A 52 -24.36 -9.07 14.42
N ILE A 53 -23.26 -8.33 14.51
CA ILE A 53 -23.14 -7.20 15.43
C ILE A 53 -23.50 -5.95 14.65
N THR A 54 -24.69 -5.41 14.90
CA THR A 54 -25.08 -4.13 14.32
C THR A 54 -24.16 -3.04 14.86
N PHE A 55 -23.49 -2.30 13.97
CA PHE A 55 -22.73 -1.12 14.37
C PHE A 55 -23.70 -0.08 14.93
N ALA A 56 -23.68 0.13 16.24
CA ALA A 56 -24.58 1.05 16.94
C ALA A 56 -24.33 2.54 16.61
N GLY A 57 -23.27 2.84 15.84
CA GLY A 57 -22.91 4.20 15.46
C GLY A 57 -23.45 4.63 14.09
N LYS A 58 -23.39 5.94 13.82
CA LYS A 58 -23.60 6.47 12.47
C LYS A 58 -22.30 6.36 11.67
N PHE A 59 -22.40 5.90 10.43
CA PHE A 59 -21.25 5.84 9.54
C PHE A 59 -20.88 7.26 9.05
N GLU A 60 -19.69 7.74 9.43
CA GLU A 60 -19.13 8.99 8.91
C GLU A 60 -18.06 8.71 7.83
N PRO A 61 -18.23 9.25 6.60
CA PRO A 61 -17.24 9.07 5.54
C PRO A 61 -15.97 9.89 5.83
N VAL A 62 -14.82 9.35 5.42
CA VAL A 62 -13.52 10.00 5.60
C VAL A 62 -13.34 11.12 4.57
N LYS A 63 -13.11 12.34 5.05
CA LYS A 63 -12.97 13.54 4.20
C LYS A 63 -11.53 13.83 3.74
N HIS A 64 -10.55 13.10 4.26
CA HIS A 64 -9.14 13.37 4.02
C HIS A 64 -8.41 12.18 3.37
N LYS A 65 -7.27 12.47 2.74
CA LYS A 65 -6.34 11.48 2.17
C LYS A 65 -4.98 11.62 2.84
N CYS A 66 -4.22 10.54 2.90
CA CYS A 66 -2.87 10.53 3.48
C CYS A 66 -1.94 11.57 2.82
N ARG A 67 -2.01 11.69 1.48
CA ARG A 67 -1.23 12.66 0.67
C ARG A 67 0.28 12.66 0.90
N ALA A 68 0.84 11.63 1.55
CA ALA A 68 2.27 11.51 1.74
C ALA A 68 2.97 11.30 0.39
N PRO A 69 4.15 11.92 0.16
CA PRO A 69 4.87 11.79 -1.10
C PRO A 69 5.46 10.38 -1.25
N MET A 70 5.10 9.71 -2.35
CA MET A 70 5.61 8.38 -2.68
C MET A 70 6.94 8.45 -3.47
N PRO A 71 7.72 7.36 -3.51
CA PRO A 71 8.93 7.26 -4.32
C PRO A 71 8.68 7.55 -5.82
N ASP A 72 7.50 7.18 -6.33
CA ASP A 72 7.09 7.37 -7.73
C ASP A 72 6.78 8.84 -8.09
N GLY A 73 6.74 9.72 -7.08
CA GLY A 73 6.41 11.14 -7.21
C GLY A 73 4.91 11.44 -7.15
N THR A 74 4.04 10.44 -6.98
CA THR A 74 2.61 10.61 -6.69
C THR A 74 2.36 10.82 -5.19
N LEU A 75 1.14 11.19 -4.82
CA LEU A 75 0.71 11.33 -3.43
C LEU A 75 -0.12 10.13 -3.01
N CYS A 76 -0.02 9.73 -1.73
CA CYS A 76 -0.79 8.61 -1.22
C CYS A 76 -2.31 8.90 -1.21
N GLU A 77 -3.08 8.05 -1.88
CA GLU A 77 -4.53 8.23 -2.05
C GLU A 77 -5.38 7.60 -0.94
N ARG A 78 -4.78 6.86 -0.01
CA ARG A 78 -5.52 6.15 1.06
C ARG A 78 -6.26 7.11 1.97
N GLN A 79 -7.45 6.70 2.40
CA GLN A 79 -8.40 7.46 3.22
C GLN A 79 -8.66 6.76 4.56
N ASP A 80 -7.58 6.41 5.27
CA ASP A 80 -7.71 5.83 6.61
C ASP A 80 -8.10 6.93 7.63
N ARG A 81 -8.82 6.57 8.70
CA ARG A 81 -9.35 7.57 9.67
C ARG A 81 -8.28 8.22 10.56
N ILE A 82 -7.24 7.48 10.93
CA ILE A 82 -6.27 7.89 11.96
C ILE A 82 -4.83 7.68 11.48
N LYS A 83 -4.51 6.49 10.98
CA LYS A 83 -3.17 6.09 10.56
C LYS A 83 -3.21 5.43 9.19
N CYS A 84 -2.29 5.83 8.34
CA CYS A 84 -1.97 5.12 7.11
C CYS A 84 -1.00 3.97 7.43
N PRO A 85 -1.26 2.73 6.98
CA PRO A 85 -0.36 1.60 7.21
C PRO A 85 1.07 1.80 6.71
N PHE A 86 1.27 2.67 5.72
CA PHE A 86 2.57 2.91 5.08
C PHE A 86 3.31 4.13 5.63
N HIS A 87 2.58 5.17 6.05
CA HIS A 87 3.15 6.48 6.35
C HIS A 87 2.90 6.93 7.81
N GLY A 88 2.24 6.10 8.62
CA GLY A 88 1.96 6.41 10.01
C GLY A 88 0.76 7.35 10.17
N LYS A 89 0.81 8.24 11.16
CA LYS A 89 -0.31 9.16 11.49
C LYS A 89 -0.64 10.06 10.30
N ILE A 90 -1.92 10.14 9.94
CA ILE A 90 -2.36 11.02 8.86
C ILE A 90 -2.42 12.46 9.38
N ILE A 91 -1.82 13.36 8.61
CA ILE A 91 -1.66 14.79 8.90
C ILE A 91 -2.27 15.55 7.72
N PRO A 92 -2.91 16.72 7.93
CA PRO A 92 -3.37 17.57 6.84
C PRO A 92 -2.19 18.03 5.95
N ARG A 93 -2.24 17.64 4.67
CA ARG A 93 -1.28 18.04 3.64
C ARG A 93 -1.98 18.72 2.47
N ASP A 94 -1.27 19.64 1.84
CA ASP A 94 -1.70 20.30 0.60
C ASP A 94 -1.69 19.35 -0.61
N ASP A 95 -2.07 19.86 -1.79
CA ASP A 95 -2.06 19.09 -3.06
C ASP A 95 -0.65 18.79 -3.60
N SER A 96 0.39 19.21 -2.87
CA SER A 96 1.79 18.92 -3.15
C SER A 96 2.38 17.93 -2.15
N GLY A 97 1.60 17.50 -1.14
CA GLY A 97 2.03 16.57 -0.10
C GLY A 97 2.83 17.22 1.04
N ILE A 98 2.82 18.55 1.12
CA ILE A 98 3.50 19.34 2.14
C ILE A 98 2.55 19.50 3.34
N PRO A 99 2.98 19.18 4.58
CA PRO A 99 2.19 19.45 5.78
C PRO A 99 1.81 20.93 5.88
N VAL A 100 0.53 21.18 6.17
CA VAL A 100 -0.02 22.53 6.34
C VAL A 100 0.49 23.15 7.64
N ASN A 101 0.58 22.34 8.71
CA ASN A 101 1.09 22.78 10.01
C ASN A 101 2.63 22.82 10.02
N ALA A 102 3.19 23.90 10.59
CA ALA A 102 4.64 24.11 10.68
C ALA A 102 5.32 23.10 11.63
N GLU A 103 4.66 22.71 12.72
CA GLU A 103 5.20 21.72 13.67
C GLU A 103 5.36 20.35 13.02
N ASP A 104 4.35 19.93 12.25
CA ASP A 104 4.38 18.65 11.53
C ASP A 104 5.46 18.65 10.45
N ARG A 105 5.68 19.80 9.80
CA ARG A 105 6.78 19.99 8.85
C ARG A 105 8.14 19.85 9.53
N ALA A 106 8.36 20.55 10.63
CA ALA A 106 9.60 20.48 11.40
C ALA A 106 9.86 19.05 11.92
N ARG A 107 8.82 18.33 12.35
CA ARG A 107 8.92 16.93 12.77
C ARG A 107 9.36 16.02 11.62
N GLU A 108 8.76 16.17 10.44
CA GLU A 108 9.16 15.39 9.26
C GLU A 108 10.57 15.71 8.78
N GLU A 109 10.96 16.98 8.82
CA GLU A 109 12.32 17.42 8.47
C GLU A 109 13.35 16.87 9.46
N LYS A 110 13.08 16.95 10.76
CA LYS A 110 13.93 16.36 11.80
C LYS A 110 14.07 14.86 11.62
N MET A 111 12.98 14.13 11.38
CA MET A 111 13.02 12.68 11.14
C MET A 111 13.79 12.34 9.86
N LYS A 112 13.67 13.13 8.80
CA LYS A 112 14.48 12.98 7.57
C LYS A 112 15.95 13.23 7.84
N PHE A 113 16.28 14.27 8.60
CA PHE A 113 17.65 14.61 8.96
C PHE A 113 18.28 13.51 9.83
N GLU A 114 17.57 13.01 10.84
CA GLU A 114 18.02 11.87 11.65
C GLU A 114 18.23 10.61 10.81
N LYS A 115 17.32 10.33 9.87
CA LYS A 115 17.46 9.19 8.94
C LYS A 115 18.65 9.33 8.00
N GLN A 116 18.94 10.55 7.54
CA GLN A 116 20.14 10.86 6.76
C GLN A 116 21.40 10.78 7.62
N ALA A 117 21.39 11.29 8.85
CA ALA A 117 22.53 11.19 9.76
C ALA A 117 22.84 9.73 10.13
N ALA A 118 21.82 8.88 10.27
CA ALA A 118 21.98 7.44 10.49
C ALA A 118 22.55 6.70 9.27
N GLN A 119 22.46 7.27 8.07
CA GLN A 119 23.01 6.71 6.83
C GLN A 119 24.10 7.65 6.31
N PRO A 120 25.38 7.42 6.66
CA PRO A 120 26.46 8.28 6.20
C PRO A 120 26.39 8.47 4.68
N GLU A 121 26.48 9.71 4.20
CA GLU A 121 26.33 10.06 2.77
C GLU A 121 27.26 9.24 1.86
N TRP A 122 28.45 8.87 2.36
CA TRP A 122 29.42 8.02 1.66
C TRP A 122 29.04 6.53 1.57
N ARG A 123 28.09 6.06 2.38
CA ARG A 123 27.65 4.66 2.45
C ARG A 123 26.47 4.41 1.49
N ASP A 124 26.71 4.57 0.21
CA ASP A 124 25.74 4.28 -0.85
C ASP A 124 25.54 2.75 -0.99
N PRO A 125 24.33 2.20 -0.75
CA PRO A 125 24.08 0.75 -0.81
C PRO A 125 24.38 0.13 -2.17
N GLU A 126 24.18 0.85 -3.28
CA GLU A 126 24.49 0.34 -4.60
C GLU A 126 26.01 0.25 -4.81
N PHE A 127 26.73 1.27 -4.37
CA PHE A 127 28.19 1.31 -4.43
C PHE A 127 28.82 0.21 -3.57
N MET A 128 28.34 0.03 -2.33
CA MET A 128 28.83 -1.02 -1.43
C MET A 128 28.66 -2.41 -2.05
N ARG A 129 27.52 -2.68 -2.69
CA ARG A 129 27.27 -3.97 -3.36
C ARG A 129 28.21 -4.22 -4.55
N GLU A 130 28.60 -3.16 -5.27
CA GLU A 130 29.59 -3.25 -6.34
C GLU A 130 30.99 -3.53 -5.79
N VAL A 131 31.39 -2.83 -4.73
CA VAL A 131 32.66 -3.07 -4.04
C VAL A 131 32.71 -4.51 -3.54
N GLU A 132 31.68 -4.99 -2.83
CA GLU A 132 31.58 -6.38 -2.38
C GLU A 132 31.65 -7.39 -3.54
N ALA A 133 31.03 -7.08 -4.69
CA ALA A 133 31.11 -7.94 -5.86
C ALA A 133 32.52 -7.96 -6.49
N ALA A 134 33.24 -6.84 -6.45
CA ALA A 134 34.59 -6.72 -6.99
C ALA A 134 35.67 -7.28 -6.05
N THR A 135 35.52 -7.09 -4.73
CA THR A 135 36.48 -7.56 -3.72
C THR A 135 36.13 -8.93 -3.15
N GLY A 136 34.88 -9.38 -3.25
CA GLY A 136 34.42 -10.65 -2.68
C GLY A 136 34.24 -10.64 -1.16
N LEU A 137 34.48 -9.52 -0.47
CA LEU A 137 34.28 -9.36 0.98
C LEU A 137 32.91 -8.72 1.25
N ASP A 138 32.17 -9.22 2.24
CA ASP A 138 30.88 -8.66 2.69
C ASP A 138 31.10 -7.41 3.55
N LEU A 139 30.67 -6.25 3.06
CA LEU A 139 30.75 -4.96 3.72
C LEU A 139 29.39 -4.54 4.32
N GLY A 140 28.42 -5.45 4.39
CA GLY A 140 27.12 -5.24 5.03
C GLY A 140 26.07 -4.57 4.16
N SER A 141 26.26 -4.49 2.83
CA SER A 141 25.24 -3.94 1.90
C SER A 141 23.91 -4.70 1.97
N SER A 142 23.97 -5.97 2.39
CA SER A 142 22.81 -6.86 2.55
C SER A 142 21.93 -6.54 3.76
N LYS A 143 22.43 -5.79 4.76
CA LYS A 143 21.73 -5.51 6.03
C LYS A 143 20.91 -4.22 6.00
N SER A 144 21.18 -3.30 5.08
CA SER A 144 20.55 -1.96 5.05
C SER A 144 19.17 -1.93 4.39
N ASN A 145 18.83 -2.93 3.57
CA ASN A 145 17.52 -3.06 2.94
C ASN A 145 16.71 -4.15 3.64
N GLY A 146 15.64 -3.75 4.33
CA GLY A 146 14.71 -4.65 5.01
C GLY A 146 14.28 -5.81 4.11
N LYS A 147 14.17 -7.01 4.72
CA LYS A 147 13.72 -8.30 4.15
C LYS A 147 12.99 -8.16 2.82
N GLY A 148 13.75 -8.13 1.73
CA GLY A 148 13.23 -7.96 0.38
C GLY A 148 14.20 -8.62 -0.58
N GLN A 149 13.98 -9.91 -0.81
CA GLN A 149 14.53 -10.77 -1.86
C GLN A 149 15.82 -10.27 -2.53
N LYS A 150 16.95 -10.94 -2.24
CA LYS A 150 18.09 -11.00 -3.16
C LYS A 150 17.55 -11.33 -4.55
N LYS A 151 17.38 -10.34 -5.44
CA LYS A 151 17.24 -10.60 -6.86
C LYS A 151 18.56 -11.23 -7.29
N LYS A 152 18.60 -12.58 -7.33
CA LYS A 152 19.64 -13.31 -8.07
C LYS A 152 19.69 -12.63 -9.44
N GLY A 153 20.79 -11.94 -9.74
CA GLY A 153 20.98 -11.32 -11.04
C GLY A 153 20.68 -12.38 -12.09
N LYS A 154 19.74 -12.08 -13.00
CA LYS A 154 19.47 -12.98 -14.12
C LYS A 154 20.81 -13.19 -14.83
N LYS A 155 21.27 -14.44 -14.91
CA LYS A 155 22.47 -14.76 -15.71
C LYS A 155 22.24 -14.19 -17.11
N GLN A 156 23.23 -13.46 -17.62
CA GLN A 156 23.15 -12.91 -18.97
C GLN A 156 22.87 -14.06 -19.94
N LYS A 157 21.82 -13.91 -20.76
CA LYS A 157 21.36 -14.98 -21.66
C LYS A 157 22.43 -15.32 -22.71
N TYR A 158 23.32 -14.36 -22.99
CA TYR A 158 24.49 -14.48 -23.86
C TYR A 158 25.70 -13.84 -23.18
N PRO A 159 26.55 -14.59 -22.46
CA PRO A 159 27.67 -14.02 -21.69
C PRO A 159 28.80 -13.45 -22.56
N ASN A 160 28.88 -13.86 -23.83
CA ASN A 160 29.96 -13.47 -24.74
C ASN A 160 29.54 -12.38 -25.75
N LEU A 161 28.34 -11.81 -25.62
CA LEU A 161 27.84 -10.79 -26.54
C LEU A 161 27.73 -9.44 -25.82
N THR A 162 28.44 -8.44 -26.31
CA THR A 162 28.37 -7.07 -25.77
C THR A 162 27.08 -6.41 -26.25
N ASP A 163 26.21 -6.07 -25.31
CA ASP A 163 24.94 -5.42 -25.62
C ASP A 163 25.19 -3.93 -25.93
N LEU A 164 25.15 -3.54 -27.21
CA LEU A 164 25.34 -2.14 -27.64
C LEU A 164 24.28 -1.19 -27.06
N LYS A 165 23.14 -1.72 -26.59
CA LYS A 165 22.06 -0.98 -25.95
C LYS A 165 22.20 -0.85 -24.43
N GLN A 166 23.10 -1.62 -23.80
CA GLN A 166 23.33 -1.48 -22.36
C GLN A 166 24.10 -0.20 -22.10
N GLN A 167 23.52 0.68 -21.27
CA GLN A 167 24.23 1.87 -20.81
C GLN A 167 25.45 1.45 -19.98
N ALA A 168 26.63 1.94 -20.37
CA ALA A 168 27.83 1.74 -19.60
C ALA A 168 27.67 2.33 -18.18
N ASN A 169 28.09 1.57 -17.17
CA ASN A 169 28.11 2.01 -15.78
C ASN A 169 29.27 2.98 -15.58
N THR A 170 29.09 4.22 -16.04
CA THR A 170 30.04 5.32 -15.93
C THR A 170 29.64 6.23 -14.77
N SER A 171 30.59 7.02 -14.26
CA SER A 171 30.29 8.05 -13.25
C SER A 171 29.18 9.01 -13.70
N ARG A 172 29.20 9.39 -14.99
CA ARG A 172 28.17 10.25 -15.59
C ARG A 172 26.78 9.62 -15.52
N SER A 173 26.61 8.35 -15.91
CA SER A 173 25.29 7.70 -15.89
C SER A 173 24.76 7.48 -14.46
N ARG A 174 25.65 7.32 -13.46
CA ARG A 174 25.27 7.26 -12.04
C ARG A 174 24.77 8.60 -11.53
N LEU A 175 25.50 9.69 -11.81
CA LEU A 175 25.07 11.04 -11.45
C LEU A 175 23.78 11.42 -12.15
N GLU A 176 23.65 11.06 -13.43
CA GLU A 176 22.43 11.29 -14.21
C GLU A 176 21.21 10.66 -13.54
N LYS A 177 21.29 9.42 -13.05
CA LYS A 177 20.19 8.77 -12.32
C LYS A 177 19.82 9.47 -11.01
N LYS A 178 20.80 10.03 -10.29
CA LYS A 178 20.57 10.76 -9.03
C LYS A 178 19.95 12.14 -9.29
N VAL A 179 20.52 12.89 -10.24
CA VAL A 179 20.11 14.27 -10.58
C VAL A 179 18.78 14.27 -11.35
N PHE A 180 18.66 13.42 -12.37
CA PHE A 180 17.46 13.28 -13.20
C PHE A 180 16.59 12.12 -12.72
N ASN A 181 16.34 12.07 -11.41
CA ASN A 181 15.31 11.20 -10.89
C ASN A 181 13.94 11.65 -11.43
N LYS A 182 13.18 10.73 -12.05
CA LYS A 182 11.86 11.00 -12.63
C LYS A 182 10.89 11.69 -11.65
N GLY A 183 10.94 11.32 -10.37
CA GLY A 183 10.13 11.96 -9.33
C GLY A 183 10.56 13.39 -9.05
N ALA A 184 11.87 13.66 -9.01
CA ALA A 184 12.41 15.01 -8.84
C ALA A 184 12.07 15.91 -10.03
N MET A 185 12.26 15.42 -11.27
CA MET A 185 11.90 16.14 -12.49
C MET A 185 10.40 16.49 -12.53
N LYS A 186 9.51 15.55 -12.19
CA LYS A 186 8.06 15.82 -12.12
C LYS A 186 7.73 16.92 -11.11
N ARG A 187 8.39 16.97 -9.94
CA ARG A 187 8.19 18.03 -8.95
C ARG A 187 8.65 19.39 -9.46
N VAL A 188 9.83 19.44 -10.08
CA VAL A 188 10.38 20.68 -10.66
C VAL A 188 9.47 21.18 -11.78
N MET A 189 9.04 20.30 -12.69
CA MET A 189 8.09 20.65 -13.76
C MET A 189 6.77 21.19 -13.19
N LYS A 190 6.19 20.53 -12.18
CA LYS A 190 4.95 21.01 -11.53
C LYS A 190 5.14 22.40 -10.90
N ALA A 191 6.29 22.64 -10.27
CA ALA A 191 6.62 23.94 -9.69
C ALA A 191 6.81 25.02 -10.77
N MET A 192 7.51 24.72 -11.86
CA MET A 192 7.67 25.63 -13.00
C MET A 192 6.33 25.95 -13.65
N ASN A 193 5.48 24.96 -13.91
CA ASN A 193 4.15 25.17 -14.49
C ASN A 193 3.27 26.04 -13.59
N ARG A 194 3.36 25.88 -12.25
CA ARG A 194 2.62 26.73 -11.31
C ARG A 194 3.10 28.19 -11.34
N VAL A 195 4.41 28.41 -11.46
CA VAL A 195 4.97 29.76 -11.60
C VAL A 195 4.56 30.37 -12.93
N ASP A 196 4.57 29.57 -13.98
CA ASP A 196 4.20 30.00 -15.33
C ASP A 196 2.72 30.40 -15.41
N GLN A 197 1.81 29.58 -14.87
CA GLN A 197 0.38 29.92 -14.75
C GLN A 197 0.17 31.25 -14.02
N LYS A 198 0.85 31.47 -12.87
CA LYS A 198 0.77 32.75 -12.14
C LYS A 198 1.30 33.95 -12.92
N LYS A 199 2.26 33.75 -13.82
CA LYS A 199 2.73 34.82 -14.71
C LYS A 199 1.65 35.14 -15.74
N HIS A 200 1.05 34.12 -16.36
CA HIS A 200 -0.01 34.28 -17.34
C HIS A 200 -1.27 34.95 -16.76
N GLU A 201 -1.64 34.66 -15.51
CA GLU A 201 -2.76 35.33 -14.82
C GLU A 201 -2.62 36.87 -14.80
N LYS A 202 -1.40 37.41 -14.69
CA LYS A 202 -1.16 38.87 -14.70
C LYS A 202 -1.36 39.51 -16.07
N PHE A 203 -1.28 38.71 -17.13
CA PHE A 203 -1.44 39.15 -18.52
C PHE A 203 -2.72 38.59 -19.15
N ALA A 204 -3.64 38.04 -18.35
CA ALA A 204 -4.90 37.47 -18.84
C ALA A 204 -5.75 38.47 -19.65
N ASN A 205 -5.57 39.78 -19.40
CA ASN A 205 -6.24 40.85 -20.14
C ASN A 205 -5.59 41.19 -21.49
N GLN A 206 -4.41 40.63 -21.81
CA GLN A 206 -3.77 40.76 -23.12
C GLN A 206 -4.06 39.51 -23.95
N PHE A 207 -4.77 39.68 -25.06
CA PHE A 207 -5.14 38.59 -25.99
C PHE A 207 -3.95 37.72 -26.44
N ASN A 208 -2.74 38.27 -26.48
CA ASN A 208 -1.52 37.54 -26.85
C ASN A 208 -1.16 36.40 -25.89
N TYR A 209 -1.66 36.43 -24.64
CA TYR A 209 -1.39 35.42 -23.61
C TYR A 209 -2.61 34.55 -23.27
N ALA A 210 -3.74 34.74 -23.96
CA ALA A 210 -5.01 34.05 -23.68
C ALA A 210 -5.16 32.67 -24.36
N LEU A 211 -4.24 32.30 -25.25
CA LEU A 211 -4.38 31.13 -26.15
C LEU A 211 -3.45 29.94 -25.84
N ASN A 212 -2.75 29.91 -24.71
CA ASN A 212 -1.85 28.82 -24.33
C ASN A 212 -2.25 28.12 -23.03
#